data_AF-A0A544Y828-F1
#
_entry.id   AF-A0A544Y828-F1
#
_cell.length_a   1.000
_cell.length_b   1.000
_cell.length_c   1.000
_cell.angle_alpha   90.00
_cell.angle_beta   90.00
_cell.angle_gamma   90.00
#
_symmetry.space_group_name_H-M   'P 1'
#
loop_
_entity.id
_entity.type
_entity.pdbx_description
1 polymer ?
#
loop_
_entity_poly.entity_id
_entity_poly.type
_entity_poly.pdbx_seq_one_letter_code
_entity_poly.pdbx_strand_id
1 'polypeptide(L)'
;MADWYVYTGVPDAKSDIGRLPPPPPWRDFKGVVPDDTGELPEIDPTHEHQARSYRPDPGAVEQVNAALYLRRPLLVTGRPGTGKSTLAHAVARELRLGPVLYWAITSRVTLADGLYSYDPLTRLYDRESGRAHADADDDEIGKYIRLGPLGTALLPACRPRVLLIDEIDKSDIDLPNDLLTIFEEGRYEIPELARQKRRTHRVSTADGRTASVTDGVIGCRAFPLVIMTSNGEREFPAAFLRRCVRLALPEPDRDKLREIVRAQLGELSDESEDLIQLFLSRKTEGQLATDQLLHAIYLTHHAARDHGVDRLALAERLMPHLNSGVADDDD
;
A
#
# COMPACT_ATOMS: atom_id res chain seq x y z
N MET A 1 -8.00 26.05 4.89
CA MET A 1 -7.89 24.82 4.06
C MET A 1 -8.21 25.20 2.63
N ALA A 2 -7.47 24.70 1.64
CA ALA A 2 -7.73 25.00 0.25
C ALA A 2 -9.05 24.35 -0.20
N ASP A 3 -9.89 25.08 -0.92
CA ASP A 3 -11.27 24.67 -1.26
C ASP A 3 -11.37 23.37 -2.09
N TRP A 4 -10.26 22.95 -2.72
CA TRP A 4 -10.21 21.80 -3.62
C TRP A 4 -9.79 20.48 -2.95
N TYR A 5 -9.38 20.49 -1.67
CA TYR A 5 -8.95 19.27 -0.99
C TYR A 5 -10.12 18.31 -0.75
N VAL A 6 -9.96 17.09 -1.26
CA VAL A 6 -10.81 15.93 -1.00
C VAL A 6 -10.23 15.13 0.16
N TYR A 7 -8.93 14.85 0.14
CA TYR A 7 -8.18 14.37 1.29
C TYR A 7 -7.63 15.57 2.07
N THR A 8 -7.83 15.61 3.38
CA THR A 8 -7.42 16.72 4.24
C THR A 8 -6.26 16.37 5.16
N GLY A 9 -6.03 15.08 5.42
CA GLY A 9 -5.03 14.62 6.38
C GLY A 9 -5.47 14.75 7.83
N VAL A 10 -6.73 15.16 8.07
CA VAL A 10 -7.32 15.27 9.40
C VAL A 10 -8.11 13.99 9.69
N PRO A 11 -7.78 13.25 10.76
CA PRO A 11 -8.53 12.06 11.13
C PRO A 11 -10.01 12.38 11.32
N ASP A 12 -10.86 11.48 10.83
CA ASP A 12 -12.32 11.55 10.97
C ASP A 12 -12.96 12.82 10.36
N ALA A 13 -12.24 13.54 9.49
CA ALA A 13 -12.82 14.56 8.64
C ALA A 13 -13.99 13.99 7.83
N LYS A 14 -15.03 14.81 7.61
CA LYS A 14 -16.15 14.48 6.71
C LYS A 14 -15.73 14.62 5.24
N SER A 15 -14.62 14.00 4.89
CA SER A 15 -14.10 13.97 3.53
C SER A 15 -14.94 13.02 2.68
N ASP A 16 -15.27 13.46 1.47
CA ASP A 16 -16.04 12.66 0.53
C ASP A 16 -15.37 12.64 -0.83
N ILE A 17 -14.95 11.44 -1.26
CA ILE A 17 -14.40 11.19 -2.59
C ILE A 17 -15.36 11.63 -3.70
N GLY A 18 -16.67 11.69 -3.43
CA GLY A 18 -17.70 12.15 -4.36
C GLY A 18 -17.55 13.61 -4.78
N ARG A 19 -16.76 14.41 -4.06
CA ARG A 19 -16.40 15.79 -4.44
C ARG A 19 -15.42 15.86 -5.62
N LEU A 20 -14.79 14.75 -6.00
CA LEU A 20 -13.88 14.75 -7.14
C LEU A 20 -14.63 15.11 -8.44
N PRO A 21 -14.05 15.97 -9.29
CA PRO A 21 -14.62 16.22 -10.60
C PRO A 21 -14.54 14.98 -11.50
N PRO A 22 -15.23 14.99 -12.65
CA PRO A 22 -15.05 13.99 -13.69
C PRO A 22 -13.56 13.81 -14.03
N PRO A 23 -13.12 12.59 -14.39
CA PRO A 23 -11.74 12.36 -14.74
C PRO A 23 -11.31 13.20 -15.96
N PRO A 24 -10.02 13.54 -16.08
CA PRO A 24 -9.48 14.11 -17.32
C PRO A 24 -9.84 13.24 -18.54
N PRO A 25 -10.03 13.80 -19.73
CA PRO A 25 -10.44 13.05 -20.92
C PRO A 25 -9.51 11.88 -21.28
N TRP A 26 -8.21 12.03 -21.03
CA TRP A 26 -7.19 10.99 -21.26
C TRP A 26 -7.09 9.97 -20.11
N ARG A 27 -7.93 10.08 -19.07
CA ARG A 27 -8.03 9.16 -17.93
C ARG A 27 -9.49 8.75 -17.65
N ASP A 28 -10.36 8.84 -18.65
CA ASP A 28 -11.78 8.51 -18.53
C ASP A 28 -12.01 7.02 -18.86
N PHE A 29 -11.99 6.20 -17.81
CA PHE A 29 -12.11 4.76 -17.93
C PHE A 29 -13.57 4.28 -18.07
N LYS A 30 -13.75 3.27 -18.92
CA LYS A 30 -15.06 2.79 -19.38
C LYS A 30 -15.44 1.41 -18.83
N GLY A 31 -14.83 0.97 -17.73
CA GLY A 31 -15.24 -0.25 -17.03
C GLY A 31 -16.73 -0.23 -16.71
N VAL A 32 -17.42 -1.34 -16.97
CA VAL A 32 -18.84 -1.50 -16.65
C VAL A 32 -18.94 -2.09 -15.26
N VAL A 33 -19.59 -1.38 -14.33
CA VAL A 33 -19.77 -1.82 -12.95
C VAL A 33 -20.88 -2.88 -12.92
N PRO A 34 -20.58 -4.11 -12.48
CA PRO A 34 -21.58 -5.17 -12.34
C PRO A 34 -22.62 -4.84 -11.26
N ASP A 35 -23.86 -5.27 -11.46
CA ASP A 35 -24.95 -5.08 -10.47
C ASP A 35 -24.68 -5.79 -9.12
N ASP A 36 -23.78 -6.78 -9.11
CA ASP A 36 -23.39 -7.54 -7.92
C ASP A 36 -22.20 -6.93 -7.14
N THR A 37 -21.82 -5.68 -7.44
CA THR A 37 -20.82 -4.96 -6.63
C THR A 37 -21.40 -4.61 -5.25
N GLY A 38 -21.26 -5.56 -4.32
CA GLY A 38 -21.62 -5.37 -2.92
C GLY A 38 -20.76 -4.31 -2.22
N GLU A 39 -21.14 -4.01 -0.98
CA GLU A 39 -20.39 -3.08 -0.14
C GLU A 39 -18.93 -3.54 0.07
N LEU A 40 -18.04 -2.56 0.23
CA LEU A 40 -16.65 -2.85 0.56
C LEU A 40 -16.57 -3.43 1.98
N PRO A 41 -15.61 -4.34 2.24
CA PRO A 41 -15.41 -4.85 3.60
C PRO A 41 -15.06 -3.71 4.56
N GLU A 42 -15.28 -3.94 5.85
CA GLU A 42 -14.78 -3.03 6.88
C GLU A 42 -13.24 -2.98 6.84
N ILE A 43 -12.69 -1.81 7.17
CA ILE A 43 -11.24 -1.59 7.19
C ILE A 43 -10.61 -2.50 8.24
N ASP A 44 -9.54 -3.19 7.86
CA ASP A 44 -8.77 -4.04 8.76
C ASP A 44 -8.29 -3.23 10.00
N PRO A 45 -8.60 -3.68 11.23
CA PRO A 45 -8.19 -2.99 12.46
C PRO A 45 -6.66 -2.98 12.66
N THR A 46 -5.91 -3.87 12.00
CA THR A 46 -4.45 -4.01 12.16
C THR A 46 -3.71 -2.69 11.96
N HIS A 47 -4.10 -1.91 10.95
CA HIS A 47 -3.47 -0.62 10.64
C HIS A 47 -4.30 0.57 11.12
N GLU A 48 -5.42 0.34 11.83
CA GLU A 48 -6.35 1.39 12.21
C GLU A 48 -5.69 2.42 13.13
N HIS A 49 -4.97 1.95 14.14
CA HIS A 49 -4.31 2.82 15.11
C HIS A 49 -3.28 3.72 14.43
N GLN A 50 -2.38 3.14 13.62
CA GLN A 50 -1.38 3.90 12.88
C GLN A 50 -2.00 4.89 11.90
N ALA A 51 -3.07 4.50 11.20
CA ALA A 51 -3.77 5.36 10.25
C ALA A 51 -4.47 6.56 10.92
N ARG A 52 -5.09 6.37 12.10
CA ARG A 52 -5.70 7.45 12.90
C ARG A 52 -4.66 8.42 13.44
N SER A 53 -3.52 7.88 13.84
CA SER A 53 -2.40 8.62 14.44
C SER A 53 -1.54 9.36 13.41
N TYR A 54 -1.61 8.96 12.14
CA TYR A 54 -0.84 9.57 11.07
C TYR A 54 -1.22 11.04 10.85
N ARG A 55 -0.21 11.88 10.65
CA ARG A 55 -0.36 13.30 10.37
C ARG A 55 0.48 13.64 9.15
N PRO A 56 -0.10 13.72 7.95
CA PRO A 56 0.67 14.07 6.76
C PRO A 56 1.16 15.51 6.81
N ASP A 57 2.32 15.77 6.22
CA ASP A 57 2.75 17.14 5.93
C ASP A 57 1.83 17.78 4.89
N PRO A 58 1.71 19.13 4.85
CA PRO A 58 0.87 19.82 3.87
C PRO A 58 1.18 19.40 2.41
N GLY A 59 2.47 19.22 2.09
CA GLY A 59 2.88 18.73 0.77
C GLY A 59 2.40 17.32 0.47
N ALA A 60 2.33 16.42 1.46
CA ALA A 60 1.76 15.09 1.28
C ALA A 60 0.25 15.14 0.98
N VAL A 61 -0.48 16.01 1.68
CA VAL A 61 -1.91 16.26 1.40
C VAL A 61 -2.11 16.75 -0.04
N GLU A 62 -1.31 17.71 -0.48
CA GLU A 62 -1.35 18.25 -1.84
C GLU A 62 -1.09 17.17 -2.90
N GLN A 63 -0.03 16.37 -2.73
CA GLN A 63 0.33 15.33 -3.71
C GLN A 63 -0.68 14.18 -3.75
N VAL A 64 -1.27 13.79 -2.62
CA VAL A 64 -2.38 12.82 -2.61
C VAL A 64 -3.57 13.35 -3.39
N ASN A 65 -3.96 14.61 -3.17
CA ASN A 65 -5.06 15.20 -3.94
C ASN A 65 -4.68 15.32 -5.43
N ALA A 66 -3.47 15.73 -5.77
CA ALA A 66 -3.02 15.77 -7.16
C ALA A 66 -3.11 14.39 -7.84
N ALA A 67 -2.69 13.33 -7.14
CA ALA A 67 -2.81 11.94 -7.63
C ALA A 67 -4.28 11.53 -7.84
N LEU A 68 -5.16 11.87 -6.89
CA LEU A 68 -6.60 11.67 -7.03
C LEU A 68 -7.12 12.39 -8.26
N TYR A 69 -6.99 13.71 -8.37
CA TYR A 69 -7.53 14.51 -9.49
C TYR A 69 -7.00 14.06 -10.85
N LEU A 70 -5.70 13.76 -10.95
CA LEU A 70 -5.07 13.33 -12.20
C LEU A 70 -5.30 11.85 -12.52
N ARG A 71 -5.87 11.07 -11.58
CA ARG A 71 -5.99 9.61 -11.67
C ARG A 71 -4.63 8.98 -11.99
N ARG A 72 -3.54 9.44 -11.35
CA ARG A 72 -2.16 8.99 -11.60
C ARG A 72 -1.60 8.28 -10.37
N PRO A 73 -0.70 7.30 -10.55
CA PRO A 73 -0.04 6.65 -9.43
C PRO A 73 0.81 7.65 -8.64
N LEU A 74 0.86 7.48 -7.33
CA LEU A 74 1.65 8.28 -6.38
C LEU A 74 2.90 7.48 -5.98
N LEU A 75 4.08 7.96 -6.37
CA LEU A 75 5.36 7.42 -5.91
C LEU A 75 5.79 8.16 -4.65
N VAL A 76 5.82 7.46 -3.53
CA VAL A 76 6.19 7.96 -2.20
C VAL A 76 7.60 7.50 -1.86
N THR A 77 8.53 8.43 -1.79
CA THR A 77 9.92 8.18 -1.40
C THR A 77 10.19 8.72 0.00
N GLY A 78 11.13 8.11 0.71
CA GLY A 78 11.52 8.55 2.05
C GLY A 78 12.27 7.47 2.81
N ARG A 79 12.98 7.87 3.86
CA ARG A 79 13.72 6.92 4.71
C ARG A 79 12.78 5.90 5.38
N PRO A 80 13.30 4.74 5.82
CA PRO A 80 12.55 3.81 6.65
C PRO A 80 11.91 4.52 7.86
N GLY A 81 10.68 4.16 8.20
CA GLY A 81 9.95 4.76 9.34
C GLY A 81 9.30 6.13 9.11
N THR A 82 9.40 6.73 7.92
CA THR A 82 8.75 8.02 7.60
C THR A 82 7.22 7.95 7.40
N GLY A 83 6.62 6.76 7.50
CA GLY A 83 5.16 6.56 7.37
C GLY A 83 4.66 6.44 5.94
N LYS A 84 5.51 6.02 4.99
CA LYS A 84 5.15 5.81 3.57
C LYS A 84 3.93 4.89 3.39
N SER A 85 3.95 3.71 4.01
CA SER A 85 2.86 2.74 3.93
C SER A 85 1.63 3.21 4.74
N THR A 86 1.86 3.84 5.90
CA THR A 86 0.79 4.39 6.75
C THR A 86 -0.06 5.45 6.04
N LEU A 87 0.53 6.25 5.14
CA LEU A 87 -0.20 7.21 4.31
C LEU A 87 -1.35 6.55 3.54
N ALA A 88 -1.14 5.36 2.96
CA ALA A 88 -2.17 4.67 2.20
C ALA A 88 -3.38 4.29 3.07
N HIS A 89 -3.12 3.79 4.27
CA HIS A 89 -4.18 3.45 5.23
C HIS A 89 -4.91 4.68 5.75
N ALA A 90 -4.18 5.78 6.00
CA ALA A 90 -4.78 7.06 6.42
C ALA A 90 -5.73 7.60 5.34
N VAL A 91 -5.34 7.56 4.07
CA VAL A 91 -6.19 8.01 2.94
C VAL A 91 -7.40 7.09 2.76
N ALA A 92 -7.21 5.77 2.78
CA ALA A 92 -8.29 4.81 2.64
C ALA A 92 -9.37 4.98 3.72
N ARG A 93 -8.93 5.25 4.94
CA ARG A 93 -9.79 5.52 6.10
C ARG A 93 -10.56 6.83 5.94
N GLU A 94 -9.86 7.95 5.73
CA GLU A 94 -10.49 9.27 5.67
C GLU A 94 -11.53 9.35 4.53
N LEU A 95 -11.21 8.75 3.38
CA LEU A 95 -12.06 8.77 2.19
C LEU A 95 -13.06 7.60 2.10
N ARG A 96 -13.03 6.69 3.09
CA ARG A 96 -13.89 5.50 3.17
C ARG A 96 -13.82 4.65 1.89
N LEU A 97 -12.61 4.26 1.51
CA LEU A 97 -12.33 3.51 0.27
C LEU A 97 -12.15 1.99 0.51
N GLY A 98 -12.62 1.51 1.66
CA GLY A 98 -12.47 0.12 2.09
C GLY A 98 -11.03 -0.24 2.48
N PRO A 99 -10.73 -1.54 2.63
CA PRO A 99 -9.39 -1.99 2.99
C PRO A 99 -8.40 -1.71 1.87
N VAL A 100 -7.18 -1.34 2.26
CA VAL A 100 -6.04 -1.18 1.36
C VAL A 100 -5.68 -2.55 0.79
N LEU A 101 -5.62 -2.64 -0.53
CA LEU A 101 -5.08 -3.80 -1.22
C LEU A 101 -3.57 -3.71 -1.13
N TYR A 102 -2.94 -4.60 -0.36
CA TYR A 102 -1.51 -4.58 -0.11
C TYR A 102 -0.78 -5.54 -1.05
N TRP A 103 0.27 -5.05 -1.71
CA TRP A 103 1.15 -5.84 -2.56
C TRP A 103 2.61 -5.58 -2.18
N ALA A 104 3.21 -6.53 -1.46
CA ALA A 104 4.63 -6.50 -1.13
C ALA A 104 5.47 -6.89 -2.35
N ILE A 105 6.45 -6.06 -2.70
CA ILE A 105 7.37 -6.34 -3.79
C ILE A 105 8.63 -7.04 -3.28
N THR A 106 9.05 -8.05 -4.01
CA THR A 106 10.35 -8.71 -3.83
C THR A 106 11.03 -8.83 -5.19
N SER A 107 12.30 -9.23 -5.21
CA SER A 107 13.08 -9.38 -6.44
C SER A 107 12.55 -10.44 -7.41
N ARG A 108 11.60 -11.28 -6.99
CA ARG A 108 11.01 -12.35 -7.82
C ARG A 108 9.58 -12.07 -8.26
N VAL A 109 8.97 -10.98 -7.77
CA VAL A 109 7.59 -10.64 -8.09
C VAL A 109 7.51 -10.06 -9.49
N THR A 110 6.51 -10.52 -10.24
CA THR A 110 6.20 -10.10 -11.62
C THR A 110 4.87 -9.38 -11.68
N LEU A 111 4.55 -8.77 -12.83
CA LEU A 111 3.24 -8.14 -13.03
C LEU A 111 2.09 -9.15 -12.85
N ALA A 112 2.28 -10.40 -13.28
CA ALA A 112 1.26 -11.44 -13.19
C ALA A 112 0.80 -11.68 -11.74
N ASP A 113 1.73 -11.69 -10.78
CA ASP A 113 1.44 -11.85 -9.35
C ASP A 113 0.51 -10.75 -8.80
N GLY A 114 0.59 -9.54 -9.37
CA GLY A 114 -0.31 -8.44 -9.05
C GLY A 114 -1.67 -8.57 -9.69
N LEU A 115 -1.75 -9.13 -10.89
CA LEU A 115 -2.98 -9.22 -11.68
C LEU A 115 -3.85 -10.40 -11.26
N TYR A 116 -3.37 -11.63 -11.40
CA TYR A 116 -4.09 -12.84 -11.02
C TYR A 116 -3.18 -14.07 -10.98
N SER A 117 -3.61 -15.09 -10.25
CA SER A 117 -3.07 -16.45 -10.33
C SER A 117 -4.13 -17.42 -10.83
N TYR A 118 -3.67 -18.45 -11.53
CA TYR A 118 -4.48 -19.55 -12.02
C TYR A 118 -3.91 -20.87 -11.49
N ASP A 119 -4.77 -21.70 -10.89
CA ASP A 119 -4.41 -23.01 -10.35
C ASP A 119 -4.88 -24.15 -11.28
N PRO A 120 -4.07 -24.55 -12.27
CA PRO A 120 -4.42 -25.64 -13.17
C PRO A 120 -4.39 -27.02 -12.47
N LEU A 121 -3.66 -27.16 -11.37
CA LEU A 121 -3.49 -28.47 -10.70
C LEU A 121 -4.77 -28.85 -9.95
N THR A 122 -5.31 -27.95 -9.14
CA THR A 122 -6.58 -28.18 -8.44
C THR A 122 -7.71 -28.43 -9.46
N ARG A 123 -7.69 -27.75 -10.61
CA ARG A 123 -8.62 -28.01 -11.71
C ARG A 123 -8.49 -29.42 -12.29
N LEU A 124 -7.26 -29.91 -12.48
CA LEU A 124 -7.02 -31.26 -12.97
C LEU A 124 -7.48 -32.31 -11.96
N TYR A 125 -7.17 -32.14 -10.67
CA TYR A 125 -7.59 -33.05 -9.61
C TYR A 125 -9.12 -33.13 -9.45
N ASP A 126 -9.82 -31.99 -9.53
CA ASP A 126 -11.29 -31.95 -9.46
C ASP A 126 -11.94 -32.72 -10.64
N ARG A 127 -11.31 -32.65 -11.83
CA ARG A 127 -11.70 -33.42 -13.02
C ARG A 127 -11.49 -34.92 -12.83
N GLU A 128 -10.30 -35.33 -12.39
CA GLU A 128 -9.97 -36.75 -12.19
C GLU A 128 -10.81 -37.40 -11.09
N SER A 129 -11.15 -36.64 -10.04
CA SER A 129 -11.93 -37.13 -8.89
C SER A 129 -13.42 -37.25 -9.16
N GLY A 130 -13.91 -36.91 -10.36
CA GLY A 130 -15.34 -36.87 -10.70
C GLY A 130 -16.15 -35.85 -9.88
N ARG A 131 -15.46 -34.93 -9.19
CA ARG A 131 -16.08 -33.84 -8.42
C ARG A 131 -16.51 -32.68 -9.33
N ALA A 132 -15.91 -32.58 -10.51
CA ALA A 132 -16.39 -31.75 -11.60
C ALA A 132 -17.41 -32.56 -12.45
N HIS A 133 -18.61 -32.00 -12.66
CA HIS A 133 -19.53 -32.55 -13.66
C HIS A 133 -18.97 -32.33 -15.07
N ALA A 134 -19.07 -33.35 -15.94
CA ALA A 134 -18.52 -33.32 -17.30
C ALA A 134 -19.07 -32.19 -18.19
N ASP A 135 -20.27 -31.66 -17.87
CA ASP A 135 -20.88 -30.49 -18.53
C ASP A 135 -20.54 -29.14 -17.86
N ALA A 136 -19.91 -29.14 -16.67
CA ALA A 136 -19.54 -27.93 -15.91
C ALA A 136 -18.13 -27.38 -16.25
N ASP A 137 -17.48 -27.97 -17.26
CA ASP A 137 -16.05 -27.90 -17.47
C ASP A 137 -15.56 -26.59 -18.14
N ASP A 138 -16.45 -25.95 -18.92
CA ASP A 138 -16.32 -24.59 -19.46
C ASP A 138 -16.94 -23.54 -18.49
N ASP A 139 -17.79 -23.97 -17.54
CA ASP A 139 -18.62 -23.09 -16.70
C ASP A 139 -17.90 -22.57 -15.43
N GLU A 140 -16.94 -23.34 -14.89
CA GLU A 140 -16.37 -23.07 -13.56
C GLU A 140 -14.87 -22.70 -13.53
N ILE A 141 -14.22 -22.43 -14.67
CA ILE A 141 -12.78 -22.08 -14.68
C ILE A 141 -12.42 -20.93 -13.71
N GLY A 142 -13.35 -19.99 -13.50
CA GLY A 142 -13.17 -18.86 -12.59
C GLY A 142 -12.94 -19.27 -11.13
N LYS A 143 -13.38 -20.46 -10.69
CA LYS A 143 -13.11 -21.03 -9.36
C LYS A 143 -11.60 -21.18 -9.09
N TYR A 144 -10.84 -21.45 -10.15
CA TYR A 144 -9.40 -21.67 -10.09
C TYR A 144 -8.60 -20.40 -10.36
N ILE A 145 -9.27 -19.25 -10.51
CA ILE A 145 -8.65 -17.95 -10.73
C ILE A 145 -8.83 -17.10 -9.48
N ARG A 146 -7.72 -16.54 -9.02
CA ARG A 146 -7.67 -15.59 -7.91
C ARG A 146 -7.01 -14.30 -8.38
N LEU A 147 -7.75 -13.20 -8.32
CA LEU A 147 -7.18 -11.90 -8.63
C LEU A 147 -6.15 -11.50 -7.57
N GLY A 148 -5.03 -10.95 -8.03
CA GLY A 148 -4.03 -10.33 -7.18
C GLY A 148 -4.49 -8.96 -6.68
N PRO A 149 -3.66 -8.25 -5.89
CA PRO A 149 -4.00 -6.95 -5.34
C PRO A 149 -4.29 -5.89 -6.42
N LEU A 150 -3.48 -5.84 -7.49
CA LEU A 150 -3.69 -4.91 -8.62
C LEU A 150 -4.93 -5.29 -9.42
N GLY A 151 -5.11 -6.59 -9.72
CA GLY A 151 -6.30 -7.07 -10.43
C GLY A 151 -7.59 -6.76 -9.67
N THR A 152 -7.59 -6.96 -8.36
CA THR A 152 -8.71 -6.62 -7.47
C THR A 152 -8.96 -5.11 -7.43
N ALA A 153 -7.91 -4.28 -7.45
CA ALA A 153 -8.02 -2.83 -7.44
C ALA A 153 -8.60 -2.26 -8.75
N LEU A 154 -8.38 -2.95 -9.87
CA LEU A 154 -8.88 -2.59 -11.20
C LEU A 154 -10.30 -3.08 -11.48
N LEU A 155 -10.91 -3.84 -10.56
CA LEU A 155 -12.31 -4.22 -10.71
C LEU A 155 -13.19 -2.97 -10.88
N PRO A 156 -14.12 -2.98 -11.85
CA PRO A 156 -14.99 -1.83 -12.09
C PRO A 156 -15.87 -1.55 -10.87
N ALA A 157 -15.69 -0.36 -10.29
CA ALA A 157 -16.47 0.15 -9.18
C ALA A 157 -16.75 1.64 -9.34
N CYS A 158 -17.85 2.11 -8.74
CA CYS A 158 -18.22 3.54 -8.73
C CYS A 158 -17.23 4.39 -7.91
N ARG A 159 -16.64 3.80 -6.86
CA ARG A 159 -15.61 4.44 -6.01
C ARG A 159 -14.27 3.75 -6.23
N PRO A 160 -13.15 4.50 -6.21
CA PRO A 160 -11.83 3.91 -6.36
C PRO A 160 -11.44 3.09 -5.14
N ARG A 161 -10.62 2.05 -5.34
CA ARG A 161 -9.92 1.34 -4.27
C ARG A 161 -8.55 1.95 -4.02
N VAL A 162 -7.99 1.70 -2.84
CA VAL A 162 -6.58 2.04 -2.54
C VAL A 162 -5.73 0.80 -2.73
N LEU A 163 -4.69 0.91 -3.56
CA LEU A 163 -3.67 -0.11 -3.79
C LEU A 163 -2.34 0.42 -3.25
N LEU A 164 -1.74 -0.31 -2.32
CA LEU A 164 -0.39 -0.06 -1.81
C LEU A 164 0.56 -1.08 -2.42
N ILE A 165 1.48 -0.61 -3.25
CA ILE A 165 2.62 -1.37 -3.77
C ILE A 165 3.83 -1.00 -2.93
N ASP A 166 4.23 -1.87 -2.02
CA ASP A 166 5.27 -1.56 -1.04
C ASP A 166 6.65 -1.98 -1.57
N GLU A 167 7.63 -1.08 -1.42
CA GLU A 167 9.04 -1.25 -1.78
C GLU A 167 9.27 -1.61 -3.25
N ILE A 168 8.68 -0.81 -4.16
CA ILE A 168 8.76 -1.04 -5.62
C ILE A 168 10.20 -1.00 -6.16
N ASP A 169 11.14 -0.42 -5.43
CA ASP A 169 12.57 -0.43 -5.76
C ASP A 169 13.24 -1.80 -5.60
N LYS A 170 12.61 -2.75 -4.88
CA LYS A 170 13.09 -4.14 -4.75
C LYS A 170 12.75 -5.01 -5.96
N SER A 171 11.93 -4.51 -6.90
CA SER A 171 11.54 -5.29 -8.07
C SER A 171 12.69 -5.46 -9.06
N ASP A 172 12.49 -6.39 -9.99
CA ASP A 172 13.24 -6.41 -11.23
C ASP A 172 13.05 -5.10 -12.04
N ILE A 173 13.92 -4.83 -13.01
CA ILE A 173 13.91 -3.62 -13.85
C ILE A 173 12.65 -3.50 -14.72
N ASP A 174 12.02 -4.63 -15.05
CA ASP A 174 10.89 -4.67 -15.97
C ASP A 174 9.57 -4.24 -15.31
N LEU A 175 9.35 -4.64 -14.06
CA LEU A 175 8.07 -4.45 -13.36
C LEU A 175 7.57 -3.00 -13.35
N PRO A 176 8.38 -1.96 -13.05
CA PRO A 176 7.90 -0.59 -13.07
C PRO A 176 7.36 -0.16 -14.44
N ASN A 177 7.97 -0.61 -15.54
CA ASN A 177 7.52 -0.27 -16.89
C ASN A 177 6.25 -1.04 -17.26
N ASP A 178 6.17 -2.32 -16.91
CA ASP A 178 5.00 -3.16 -17.14
C ASP A 178 3.75 -2.59 -16.45
N LEU A 179 3.91 -2.09 -15.22
CA LEU A 179 2.84 -1.41 -14.48
C LEU A 179 2.32 -0.16 -15.20
N LEU A 180 3.17 0.59 -15.91
CA LEU A 180 2.73 1.81 -16.61
C LEU A 180 1.72 1.49 -17.71
N THR A 181 1.89 0.39 -18.43
CA THR A 181 0.94 -0.05 -19.46
C THR A 181 -0.42 -0.31 -18.84
N ILE A 182 -0.46 -1.05 -17.74
CA ILE A 182 -1.70 -1.34 -17.02
C ILE A 182 -2.33 -0.07 -16.43
N PHE A 183 -1.54 0.84 -15.89
CA PHE A 183 -2.06 2.09 -15.34
C PHE A 183 -2.59 3.03 -16.41
N GLU A 184 -1.98 3.07 -17.59
CA GLU A 184 -2.43 3.88 -18.73
C GLU A 184 -3.75 3.35 -19.28
N GLU A 185 -3.83 2.04 -19.51
CA GLU A 185 -5.04 1.41 -20.06
C GLU A 185 -6.17 1.25 -19.04
N GLY A 186 -5.82 1.08 -17.75
CA GLY A 186 -6.76 0.81 -16.66
C GLY A 186 -7.54 -0.49 -16.84
N ARG A 187 -7.04 -1.41 -17.65
CA ARG A 187 -7.64 -2.72 -17.95
C ARG A 187 -6.58 -3.76 -18.30
N TYR A 188 -6.98 -5.03 -18.24
CA TYR A 188 -6.19 -6.16 -18.72
C TYR A 188 -7.11 -7.34 -19.07
N GLU A 189 -6.57 -8.29 -19.84
CA GLU A 189 -7.24 -9.53 -20.21
C GLU A 189 -6.72 -10.69 -19.36
N ILE A 190 -7.62 -11.63 -19.03
CA ILE A 190 -7.33 -12.94 -18.45
C ILE A 190 -7.55 -13.97 -19.57
N PRO A 191 -6.48 -14.42 -20.25
CA PRO A 191 -6.57 -15.30 -21.42
C PRO A 191 -7.32 -16.61 -21.15
N GLU A 192 -7.21 -17.14 -19.92
CA GLU A 192 -7.92 -18.35 -19.50
C GLU A 192 -9.43 -18.18 -19.59
N LEU A 193 -9.95 -16.99 -19.25
CA LEU A 193 -11.38 -16.67 -19.30
C LEU A 193 -11.82 -16.24 -20.70
N ALA A 194 -11.00 -15.46 -21.40
CA ALA A 194 -11.35 -14.94 -22.73
C ALA A 194 -11.53 -16.05 -23.79
N ARG A 195 -10.90 -17.22 -23.57
CA ARG A 195 -11.00 -18.38 -24.46
C ARG A 195 -12.22 -19.27 -24.19
N GLN A 196 -13.01 -18.99 -23.14
CA GLN A 196 -14.17 -19.81 -22.78
C GLN A 196 -15.39 -19.46 -23.63
N LYS A 197 -16.29 -20.43 -23.81
CA LYS A 197 -17.57 -20.20 -24.52
C LYS A 197 -18.52 -19.33 -23.70
N ARG A 198 -18.51 -19.50 -22.39
CA ARG A 198 -19.27 -18.66 -21.46
C ARG A 198 -18.58 -17.31 -21.34
N ARG A 199 -19.36 -16.23 -21.36
CA ARG A 199 -18.81 -14.88 -21.29
C ARG A 199 -18.51 -14.44 -19.87
N THR A 200 -19.36 -14.80 -18.90
CA THR A 200 -19.26 -14.27 -17.52
C THR A 200 -18.84 -15.36 -16.53
N HIS A 201 -17.75 -15.13 -15.81
CA HIS A 201 -17.19 -16.05 -14.82
C HIS A 201 -17.07 -15.38 -13.45
N ARG A 202 -17.27 -16.14 -12.37
CA ARG A 202 -17.02 -15.68 -11.01
C ARG A 202 -15.61 -16.07 -10.59
N VAL A 203 -14.83 -15.10 -10.12
CA VAL A 203 -13.44 -15.29 -9.66
C VAL A 203 -13.28 -14.84 -8.22
N SER A 204 -12.31 -15.42 -7.52
CA SER A 204 -11.94 -14.96 -6.18
C SER A 204 -11.04 -13.72 -6.25
N THR A 205 -11.11 -12.87 -5.23
CA THR A 205 -10.34 -11.61 -5.16
C THR A 205 -9.30 -11.66 -4.03
N ALA A 206 -8.34 -10.73 -4.06
CA ALA A 206 -7.30 -10.65 -3.04
C ALA A 206 -7.88 -10.39 -1.64
N ASP A 207 -8.99 -9.65 -1.54
CA ASP A 207 -9.67 -9.32 -0.29
C ASP A 207 -10.76 -10.33 0.11
N GLY A 208 -10.71 -11.55 -0.44
CA GLY A 208 -11.56 -12.67 -0.01
C GLY A 208 -13.00 -12.63 -0.54
N ARG A 209 -13.34 -11.64 -1.37
CA ARG A 209 -14.64 -11.55 -2.05
C ARG A 209 -14.63 -12.33 -3.37
N THR A 210 -15.80 -12.39 -4.00
CA THR A 210 -15.96 -12.89 -5.38
C THR A 210 -16.37 -11.75 -6.29
N ALA A 211 -15.87 -11.74 -7.52
CA ALA A 211 -16.23 -10.76 -8.54
C ALA A 211 -16.63 -11.45 -9.84
N SER A 212 -17.56 -10.84 -10.57
CA SER A 212 -17.98 -11.29 -11.90
C SER A 212 -17.11 -10.63 -12.98
N VAL A 213 -16.48 -11.43 -13.82
CA VAL A 213 -15.63 -11.00 -14.95
C VAL A 213 -16.32 -11.42 -16.24
N THR A 214 -16.51 -10.48 -17.16
CA THR A 214 -17.16 -10.72 -18.45
C THR A 214 -16.15 -10.58 -19.60
N ASP A 215 -16.22 -11.49 -20.57
CA ASP A 215 -15.31 -11.60 -21.73
C ASP A 215 -13.84 -11.80 -21.35
N GLY A 216 -13.57 -12.25 -20.13
CA GLY A 216 -12.21 -12.37 -19.60
C GLY A 216 -11.49 -11.03 -19.46
N VAL A 217 -12.18 -9.89 -19.48
CA VAL A 217 -11.57 -8.56 -19.36
C VAL A 217 -11.92 -7.93 -18.02
N ILE A 218 -10.91 -7.38 -17.34
CA ILE A 218 -11.09 -6.51 -16.17
C ILE A 218 -10.68 -5.11 -16.58
N GLY A 219 -11.55 -4.13 -16.34
CA GLY A 219 -11.27 -2.73 -16.60
C GLY A 219 -11.96 -1.85 -15.57
N CYS A 220 -11.23 -0.89 -15.02
CA CYS A 220 -11.76 -0.04 -13.96
C CYS A 220 -12.76 0.99 -14.50
N ARG A 221 -13.66 1.44 -13.64
CA ARG A 221 -14.53 2.61 -13.89
C ARG A 221 -13.98 3.82 -13.14
N ALA A 222 -13.77 3.66 -11.84
CA ALA A 222 -12.95 4.56 -11.05
C ALA A 222 -11.53 3.99 -10.94
N PHE A 223 -10.54 4.75 -11.44
CA PHE A 223 -9.14 4.35 -11.33
C PHE A 223 -8.70 4.28 -9.86
N PRO A 224 -8.06 3.19 -9.42
CA PRO A 224 -7.62 3.06 -8.04
C PRO A 224 -6.60 4.13 -7.67
N LEU A 225 -6.61 4.56 -6.41
CA LEU A 225 -5.50 5.34 -5.86
C LEU A 225 -4.34 4.38 -5.63
N VAL A 226 -3.41 4.35 -6.57
CA VAL A 226 -2.19 3.54 -6.50
C VAL A 226 -1.12 4.35 -5.78
N ILE A 227 -0.66 3.83 -4.64
CA ILE A 227 0.45 4.38 -3.86
C ILE A 227 1.59 3.37 -3.92
N MET A 228 2.73 3.80 -4.45
CA MET A 228 3.94 2.98 -4.55
C MET A 228 4.97 3.57 -3.62
N THR A 229 5.57 2.78 -2.73
CA THR A 229 6.60 3.26 -1.82
C THR A 229 7.99 2.85 -2.32
N SER A 230 9.00 3.66 -2.01
CA SER A 230 10.40 3.33 -2.28
C SER A 230 11.27 3.92 -1.18
N ASN A 231 12.32 3.18 -0.79
CA ASN A 231 13.35 3.65 0.12
C ASN A 231 14.43 4.47 -0.60
N GLY A 232 14.36 4.55 -1.93
CA GLY A 232 15.37 5.22 -2.76
C GLY A 232 16.63 4.39 -2.95
N GLU A 233 16.54 3.07 -2.78
CA GLU A 233 17.68 2.14 -2.94
C GLU A 233 18.09 2.00 -4.41
N ARG A 234 17.15 2.23 -5.33
CA ARG A 234 17.33 2.11 -6.77
C ARG A 234 16.74 3.31 -7.51
N GLU A 235 17.42 3.75 -8.56
CA GLU A 235 16.90 4.78 -9.46
C GLU A 235 15.87 4.21 -10.45
N PHE A 236 14.76 4.92 -10.64
CA PHE A 236 13.74 4.58 -11.63
C PHE A 236 13.98 5.29 -12.97
N PRO A 237 13.60 4.67 -14.10
CA PRO A 237 13.64 5.33 -15.41
C PRO A 237 12.82 6.62 -15.45
N ALA A 238 13.30 7.62 -16.18
CA ALA A 238 12.59 8.90 -16.33
C ALA A 238 11.15 8.74 -16.88
N ALA A 239 10.92 7.74 -17.72
CA ALA A 239 9.61 7.41 -18.25
C ALA A 239 8.59 7.01 -17.16
N PHE A 240 9.04 6.30 -16.13
CA PHE A 240 8.24 5.92 -14.96
C PHE A 240 7.95 7.14 -14.07
N LEU A 241 9.01 7.89 -13.74
CA LEU A 241 8.90 9.09 -12.90
C LEU A 241 7.95 10.16 -13.49
N ARG A 242 7.98 10.35 -14.81
CA ARG A 242 7.08 11.30 -15.50
C ARG A 242 5.61 10.89 -15.48
N ARG A 243 5.29 9.62 -15.26
CA ARG A 243 3.90 9.12 -15.20
C ARG A 243 3.35 9.04 -13.77
N CYS A 244 4.22 9.18 -12.77
CA CYS A 244 3.84 9.27 -11.36
C CYS A 244 3.71 10.71 -10.86
N VAL A 245 2.78 10.93 -9.94
CA VAL A 245 2.87 12.04 -8.99
C VAL A 245 3.91 11.65 -7.95
N ARG A 246 4.80 12.58 -7.56
CA ARG A 246 5.95 12.27 -6.69
C ARG A 246 5.78 12.98 -5.36
N LEU A 247 5.96 12.21 -4.29
CA LEU A 247 5.94 12.70 -2.92
C LEU A 247 7.21 12.21 -2.22
N ALA A 248 8.07 13.14 -1.80
CA ALA A 248 9.16 12.82 -0.89
C ALA A 248 8.71 13.15 0.53
N LEU A 249 8.61 12.14 1.39
CA LEU A 249 8.34 12.34 2.80
C LEU A 249 9.62 12.81 3.50
N PRO A 250 9.57 13.95 4.19
CA PRO A 250 10.71 14.41 4.96
C PRO A 250 10.95 13.47 6.14
N GLU A 251 12.17 13.54 6.67
CA GLU A 251 12.45 12.90 7.94
C GLU A 251 11.75 13.62 9.08
N PRO A 252 11.21 12.88 10.06
CA PRO A 252 10.52 13.50 11.18
C PRO A 252 11.51 14.30 12.02
N ASP A 253 11.17 15.57 12.24
CA ASP A 253 11.87 16.44 13.19
C ASP A 253 11.46 16.12 14.64
N ARG A 254 11.98 16.88 15.59
CA ARG A 254 11.70 16.67 17.02
C ARG A 254 10.22 16.72 17.36
N ASP A 255 9.50 17.69 16.82
CA ASP A 255 8.08 17.86 17.13
C ASP A 255 7.25 16.76 16.47
N LYS A 256 7.63 16.36 15.25
CA LYS A 256 7.02 15.22 14.57
C LYS A 256 7.26 13.90 15.28
N LEU A 257 8.48 13.67 15.79
CA LEU A 257 8.80 12.48 16.57
C LEU A 257 7.98 12.44 17.88
N ARG A 258 7.81 13.57 18.57
CA ARG A 258 6.92 13.63 19.74
C ARG A 258 5.49 13.27 19.40
N GLU A 259 4.96 13.77 18.29
CA GLU A 259 3.63 13.40 17.81
C GLU A 259 3.54 11.88 17.56
N ILE A 260 4.52 11.31 16.84
CA ILE A 260 4.57 9.88 16.53
C ILE A 260 4.63 9.04 17.81
N VAL A 261 5.51 9.39 18.74
CA VAL A 261 5.69 8.68 20.01
C VAL A 261 4.41 8.75 20.85
N ARG A 262 3.83 9.93 21.02
CA ARG A 262 2.54 10.08 21.74
C ARG A 262 1.44 9.27 21.09
N ALA A 263 1.38 9.28 19.77
CA ALA A 263 0.30 8.64 19.05
C ALA A 263 0.42 7.11 19.00
N GLN A 264 1.61 6.54 19.24
CA GLN A 264 1.84 5.09 19.28
C GLN A 264 1.99 4.50 20.68
N LEU A 265 2.58 5.25 21.61
CA LEU A 265 2.92 4.77 22.95
C LEU A 265 2.08 5.45 24.06
N GLY A 266 1.21 6.41 23.72
CA GLY A 266 0.29 7.03 24.68
C GLY A 266 1.01 7.72 25.83
N GLU A 267 0.65 7.38 27.06
CA GLU A 267 1.21 7.95 28.30
C GLU A 267 2.73 7.75 28.45
N LEU A 268 3.30 6.75 27.76
CA LEU A 268 4.75 6.52 27.73
C LEU A 268 5.52 7.66 27.07
N SER A 269 4.85 8.57 26.36
CA SER A 269 5.50 9.70 25.69
C SER A 269 6.11 10.71 26.67
N ASP A 270 5.54 10.83 27.87
CA ASP A 270 5.89 11.92 28.79
C ASP A 270 7.32 11.79 29.35
N GLU A 271 7.89 10.59 29.30
CA GLU A 271 9.26 10.27 29.76
C GLU A 271 10.23 9.99 28.60
N SER A 272 9.89 10.33 27.35
CA SER A 272 10.65 9.91 26.16
C SER A 272 11.55 10.99 25.55
N GLU A 273 11.55 12.20 26.12
CA GLU A 273 12.22 13.37 25.55
C GLU A 273 13.74 13.21 25.45
N ASP A 274 14.36 12.61 26.45
CA ASP A 274 15.78 12.25 26.49
C ASP A 274 16.13 11.29 25.34
N LEU A 275 15.29 10.28 25.09
CA LEU A 275 15.47 9.30 24.02
C LEU A 275 15.25 9.90 22.63
N ILE A 276 14.30 10.82 22.49
CA ILE A 276 14.10 11.58 21.24
C ILE A 276 15.33 12.43 20.94
N GLN A 277 15.89 13.12 21.95
CA GLN A 277 17.12 13.89 21.79
C GLN A 277 18.32 13.01 21.40
N LEU A 278 18.48 11.86 22.08
CA LEU A 278 19.53 10.88 21.77
C LEU A 278 19.39 10.33 20.34
N PHE A 279 18.17 10.02 19.91
CA PHE A 279 17.91 9.57 18.55
C PHE A 279 18.29 10.63 17.53
N LEU A 280 17.87 11.88 17.73
CA LEU A 280 18.17 12.98 16.82
C LEU A 280 19.68 13.29 16.75
N SER A 281 20.40 13.24 17.87
CA SER A 281 21.85 13.45 17.87
C SER A 281 22.56 12.35 17.09
N ARG A 282 22.26 11.08 17.38
CA ARG A 282 22.86 9.93 16.68
C ARG A 282 22.50 9.90 15.20
N LYS A 283 21.32 10.38 14.82
CA LYS A 283 20.89 10.45 13.42
C LYS A 283 21.77 11.36 12.56
N THR A 284 22.54 12.27 13.17
CA THR A 284 23.53 13.09 12.45
C THR A 284 24.76 12.29 12.03
N GLU A 285 25.05 11.19 12.73
CA GLU A 285 26.24 10.35 12.53
C GLU A 285 25.96 9.12 11.66
N GLY A 286 24.70 8.69 11.56
CA GLY A 286 24.31 7.55 10.73
C GLY A 286 22.81 7.42 10.53
N GLN A 287 22.41 6.43 9.74
CA GLN A 287 20.99 6.21 9.45
C GLN A 287 20.32 5.48 10.61
N LEU A 288 19.21 6.04 11.11
CA LEU A 288 18.35 5.44 12.12
C LEU A 288 16.90 5.47 11.66
N ALA A 289 16.16 4.40 11.99
CA ALA A 289 14.75 4.27 11.68
C ALA A 289 13.88 4.55 12.91
N THR A 290 12.69 5.10 12.67
CA THR A 290 11.79 5.57 13.74
C THR A 290 11.27 4.42 14.63
N ASP A 291 11.16 3.21 14.09
CA ASP A 291 10.84 2.00 14.86
C ASP A 291 11.90 1.66 15.92
N GLN A 292 13.19 1.91 15.64
CA GLN A 292 14.26 1.73 16.63
C GLN A 292 14.06 2.65 17.86
N LEU A 293 13.66 3.91 17.65
CA LEU A 293 13.31 4.82 18.73
C LEU A 293 12.10 4.32 19.53
N LEU A 294 11.05 3.87 18.85
CA LEU A 294 9.83 3.37 19.49
C LEU A 294 10.11 2.12 20.33
N HIS A 295 10.91 1.18 19.82
CA HIS A 295 11.37 0.02 20.56
C HIS A 295 12.25 0.41 21.75
N ALA A 296 13.12 1.41 21.60
CA ALA A 296 13.94 1.92 22.69
C ALA A 296 13.10 2.53 23.82
N ILE A 297 12.11 3.37 23.49
CA ILE A 297 11.20 3.95 24.48
C ILE A 297 10.40 2.85 25.18
N TYR A 298 9.82 1.92 24.41
CA TYR A 298 9.02 0.84 24.96
C TYR A 298 9.84 -0.06 25.90
N LEU A 299 10.99 -0.56 25.45
CA LEU A 299 11.80 -1.48 26.24
C LEU A 299 12.36 -0.79 27.48
N THR A 300 12.85 0.44 27.35
CA THR A 300 13.40 1.16 28.51
C THR A 300 12.34 1.48 29.55
N HIS A 301 11.11 1.82 29.15
CA HIS A 301 10.04 2.06 30.13
C HIS A 301 9.71 0.80 30.94
N HIS A 302 9.75 -0.39 30.31
CA HIS A 302 9.47 -1.66 31.00
C HIS A 302 10.68 -2.22 31.75
N ALA A 303 11.90 -2.09 31.20
CA ALA A 303 13.12 -2.65 31.78
C ALA A 303 13.75 -1.76 32.86
N ALA A 304 13.59 -0.43 32.79
CA ALA A 304 14.12 0.49 33.80
C ALA A 304 13.37 0.43 35.15
N ARG A 305 12.33 -0.40 35.27
CA ARG A 305 11.67 -0.70 36.55
C ARG A 305 12.50 -1.62 37.45
N ASP A 306 13.51 -2.30 36.90
CA ASP A 306 14.49 -3.06 37.68
C ASP A 306 15.67 -2.17 38.10
N HIS A 307 15.97 -2.14 39.40
CA HIS A 307 17.06 -1.36 39.97
C HIS A 307 18.43 -1.90 39.51
N GLY A 308 18.96 -1.35 38.42
CA GLY A 308 20.31 -1.66 37.92
C GLY A 308 20.53 -1.49 36.42
N VAL A 309 19.47 -1.26 35.64
CA VAL A 309 19.59 -1.10 34.18
C VAL A 309 19.79 0.37 33.81
N ASP A 310 20.93 0.69 33.19
CA ASP A 310 21.14 1.99 32.56
C ASP A 310 20.25 2.11 31.31
N ARG A 311 19.22 2.95 31.43
CA ARG A 311 18.23 3.23 30.40
C ARG A 311 18.85 3.76 29.11
N LEU A 312 19.82 4.67 29.20
CA LEU A 312 20.42 5.28 28.01
C LEU A 312 21.32 4.29 27.29
N ALA A 313 22.16 3.55 28.02
CA ALA A 313 23.00 2.51 27.44
C ALA A 313 22.17 1.40 26.76
N LEU A 314 21.01 1.04 27.33
CA LEU A 314 20.08 0.10 26.71
C LEU A 314 19.49 0.67 25.42
N ALA A 315 19.06 1.93 25.43
CA ALA A 315 18.52 2.59 24.24
C ALA A 315 19.54 2.68 23.10
N GLU A 316 20.81 2.97 23.40
CA GLU A 316 21.89 3.00 22.40
C GLU A 316 22.08 1.65 21.70
N ARG A 317 22.00 0.55 22.44
CA ARG A 317 22.08 -0.81 21.88
C ARG A 317 20.89 -1.15 20.98
N LEU A 318 19.73 -0.54 21.21
CA LEU A 318 18.52 -0.74 20.40
C LEU A 318 18.46 0.16 19.16
N MET A 319 19.35 1.16 19.07
CA MET A 319 19.46 2.10 17.94
C MET A 319 20.81 1.97 17.21
N PRO A 320 21.15 0.79 16.67
CA PRO A 320 22.34 0.65 15.81
C PRO A 320 22.13 1.39 14.49
N HIS A 321 23.20 1.95 13.94
CA HIS A 321 23.15 2.58 12.63
C HIS A 321 22.90 1.55 11.53
N LEU A 322 21.97 1.83 10.63
CA LEU A 322 21.61 0.90 9.55
C LEU A 322 22.72 0.71 8.51
N ASN A 323 23.68 1.63 8.47
CA ASN A 323 24.84 1.60 7.58
C ASN A 323 26.13 1.09 8.26
N SER A 324 26.11 0.65 9.53
CA SER A 324 27.32 0.20 10.24
C SER A 324 27.68 -1.28 10.02
N GLY A 325 27.38 -1.84 8.84
CA GLY A 325 27.88 -3.15 8.45
C GLY A 325 29.24 -3.03 7.78
N VAL A 326 30.25 -3.72 8.33
CA VAL A 326 31.67 -3.79 7.92
C VAL A 326 32.56 -2.71 8.55
N ALA A 327 32.83 -2.84 9.85
CA ALA A 327 34.19 -2.69 10.36
C ALA A 327 34.55 -4.06 10.94
N ASP A 328 35.47 -4.76 10.28
CA ASP A 328 36.02 -6.03 10.73
C ASP A 328 36.57 -5.87 12.16
N ASP A 329 36.08 -6.72 13.07
CA ASP A 329 36.83 -7.16 14.24
C ASP A 329 38.03 -7.96 13.70
N ASP A 330 39.16 -7.30 13.49
CA ASP A 330 40.49 -7.92 13.36
C ASP A 330 41.45 -7.11 14.26
N ASP A 331 41.62 -7.59 15.50
CA ASP A 331 42.81 -7.41 16.35
C ASP A 331 42.92 -8.59 17.33
#